data_AF-A0AA36HJ06-F1
#
_entry.id   AF-A0AA36HJ06-F1
#
_cell.length_a   1.000
_cell.length_b   1.000
_cell.length_c   1.000
_cell.angle_alpha   90.00
_cell.angle_beta   90.00
_cell.angle_gamma   90.00
#
_symmetry.space_group_name_H-M   'P 1'
#
loop_
_entity.id
_entity.type
_entity.pdbx_description
1 polymer ?
#
loop_
_entity_poly.entity_id
_entity_poly.type
_entity_poly.pdbx_seq_one_letter_code
_entity_poly.pdbx_strand_id
1 'polypeptide(L)'
;MRYVEHRIPSDTGINKDGDIDARAFGSMVHTGLALHWEGASPDALFKSFTPVTVRERCAVAMVSRYAETYPHDLEQYAVEAIEAQFDTERYKGQVDGIIIDKATGERMLLEHKTALVINDEAFATYRDKLAMDLQIRLYCHAVGVKKVLYDVLKKPYIRRRKAETDDEFVQRYADGCTFTRFVIDLTADDIADAMADADAVYTAVEAGRFCKSRNNCNMGFKCDYFDLCAGKKTIDDYTLKDANCMEFEKWYEESSQAQRRRKKIAECQDKLTELRSQERDAREQYMRERELITRRDVLIFMLEDLDNMVGDVAAQED
;
A
#
# COMPACT_ATOMS: atom_id res chain seq x y z
N MET A 1 6.20 -20.71 0.22
CA MET A 1 5.01 -19.85 0.14
C MET A 1 4.97 -19.24 -1.25
N ARG A 2 3.95 -19.53 -2.05
CA ARG A 2 3.75 -18.93 -3.37
C ARG A 2 2.79 -17.75 -3.17
N TYR A 3 3.27 -16.54 -3.36
CA TYR A 3 2.43 -15.34 -3.32
C TYR A 3 1.86 -15.09 -4.71
N VAL A 4 0.58 -14.76 -4.78
CA VAL A 4 -0.01 -14.17 -5.99
C VAL A 4 0.20 -12.67 -5.87
N GLU A 5 1.22 -12.15 -6.55
CA GLU A 5 1.45 -10.71 -6.61
C GLU A 5 0.62 -10.14 -7.76
N HIS A 6 -0.36 -9.30 -7.45
CA HIS A 6 -1.19 -8.65 -8.46
C HIS A 6 -0.49 -7.38 -8.99
N ARG A 7 0.74 -7.50 -9.52
CA ARG A 7 1.38 -6.43 -10.27
C ARG A 7 1.16 -6.65 -11.76
N ILE A 8 0.45 -5.72 -12.39
CA ILE A 8 0.26 -5.71 -13.84
C ILE A 8 1.44 -4.93 -14.44
N PRO A 9 2.28 -5.55 -15.29
CA PRO A 9 3.43 -4.88 -15.89
C PRO A 9 3.01 -3.67 -16.73
N SER A 10 3.71 -2.56 -16.55
CA SER A 10 3.53 -1.29 -17.25
C SER A 10 4.38 -1.25 -18.52
N ASP A 11 4.01 -1.99 -19.57
CA ASP A 11 4.77 -1.95 -20.83
C ASP A 11 4.06 -1.16 -21.93
N THR A 12 4.70 -0.04 -22.29
CA THR A 12 4.68 0.68 -23.58
C THR A 12 3.46 1.47 -24.03
N GLY A 13 2.33 1.43 -23.32
CA GLY A 13 1.33 2.52 -23.39
C GLY A 13 0.55 2.72 -24.71
N ILE A 14 0.85 1.97 -25.77
CA ILE A 14 0.19 2.04 -27.09
C ILE A 14 -0.04 0.61 -27.58
N ASN A 15 -1.30 0.25 -27.84
CA ASN A 15 -1.61 -1.05 -28.43
C ASN A 15 -1.28 -1.06 -29.94
N LYS A 16 -1.36 -2.23 -30.57
CA LYS A 16 -0.99 -2.42 -31.99
C LYS A 16 -1.81 -1.58 -32.99
N ASP A 17 -2.93 -0.99 -32.54
CA ASP A 17 -3.84 -0.19 -33.36
C ASP A 17 -3.59 1.32 -33.23
N GLY A 18 -2.56 1.74 -32.47
CA GLY A 18 -2.31 3.15 -32.16
C GLY A 18 -3.28 3.71 -31.10
N ASP A 19 -4.08 2.84 -30.48
CA ASP A 19 -5.00 3.20 -29.41
C ASP A 19 -4.27 3.22 -28.06
N ILE A 20 -4.69 4.19 -27.24
CA ILE A 20 -4.16 4.49 -25.91
C ILE A 20 -4.36 3.26 -25.00
N ASP A 21 -3.28 2.64 -24.50
CA ASP A 21 -3.39 1.54 -23.53
C ASP A 21 -4.01 2.07 -22.23
N ALA A 22 -5.30 1.80 -21.98
CA ALA A 22 -6.03 2.35 -20.84
C ALA A 22 -5.33 2.21 -19.48
N ARG A 23 -4.45 1.21 -19.30
CA ARG A 23 -3.73 0.94 -18.04
C ARG A 23 -2.79 2.07 -17.64
N ALA A 24 -1.99 2.59 -18.56
CA ALA A 24 -1.08 3.70 -18.27
C ALA A 24 -1.80 5.01 -17.91
N PHE A 25 -3.12 5.15 -18.16
CA PHE A 25 -3.87 6.38 -17.90
C PHE A 25 -4.40 6.33 -16.48
N GLY A 26 -4.95 5.19 -16.08
CA GLY A 26 -5.36 4.94 -14.71
C GLY A 26 -4.18 5.17 -13.76
N SER A 27 -3.04 4.55 -14.01
CA SER A 27 -1.84 4.73 -13.17
C SER A 27 -1.43 6.19 -13.00
N MET A 28 -1.44 6.98 -14.08
CA MET A 28 -1.16 8.41 -14.01
C MET A 28 -2.15 9.19 -13.14
N VAL A 29 -3.44 8.88 -13.27
CA VAL A 29 -4.48 9.51 -12.45
C VAL A 29 -4.27 9.15 -10.98
N HIS A 30 -3.99 7.88 -10.64
CA HIS A 30 -3.68 7.47 -9.26
C HIS A 30 -2.46 8.20 -8.71
N THR A 31 -1.36 8.30 -9.47
CA THR A 31 -0.18 9.06 -9.03
C THR A 31 -0.50 10.54 -8.80
N GLY A 32 -1.32 11.15 -9.66
CA GLY A 32 -1.75 12.54 -9.45
C GLY A 32 -2.64 12.71 -8.23
N LEU A 33 -3.54 11.75 -7.96
CA LEU A 33 -4.39 11.75 -6.77
C LEU A 33 -3.57 11.54 -5.50
N ALA A 34 -2.60 10.62 -5.50
CA ALA A 34 -1.68 10.41 -4.40
C ALA A 34 -0.97 11.72 -4.00
N LEU A 35 -0.38 12.41 -4.98
CA LEU A 35 0.25 13.71 -4.77
C LEU A 35 -0.73 14.78 -4.24
N HIS A 36 -1.98 14.82 -4.74
CA HIS A 36 -3.00 15.72 -4.21
C HIS A 36 -3.27 15.45 -2.72
N TRP A 37 -3.45 14.18 -2.35
CA TRP A 37 -3.67 13.77 -0.96
C TRP A 37 -2.44 13.97 -0.07
N GLU A 38 -1.23 13.98 -0.62
CA GLU A 38 -0.02 14.42 0.10
C GLU A 38 0.06 15.94 0.33
N GLY A 39 -0.91 16.71 -0.19
CA GLY A 39 -0.93 18.17 -0.07
C GLY A 39 -0.12 18.90 -1.15
N ALA A 40 0.25 18.22 -2.23
CA ALA A 40 0.89 18.88 -3.37
C ALA A 40 -0.11 19.86 -4.01
N SER A 41 0.39 21.05 -4.38
CA SER A 41 -0.42 22.00 -5.13
C SER A 41 -0.71 21.46 -6.55
N PRO A 42 -1.81 21.90 -7.19
CA PRO A 42 -2.05 21.60 -8.60
C PRO A 42 -0.84 21.89 -9.49
N ASP A 43 -0.15 23.02 -9.27
CA ASP A 43 1.07 23.37 -10.01
C ASP A 43 2.22 22.37 -9.78
N ALA A 44 2.34 21.78 -8.60
CA ALA A 44 3.32 20.73 -8.33
C ALA A 44 2.97 19.43 -9.07
N LEU A 45 1.68 19.11 -9.21
CA LEU A 45 1.22 18.03 -10.09
C LEU A 45 1.68 18.29 -11.53
N PHE A 46 1.43 19.49 -12.07
CA PHE A 46 1.86 19.87 -13.43
C PHE A 46 3.38 19.88 -13.64
N LYS A 47 4.17 20.13 -12.59
CA LYS A 47 5.64 20.10 -12.69
C LYS A 47 6.20 18.68 -12.63
N SER A 48 5.58 17.81 -11.82
CA SER A 48 5.99 16.40 -11.70
C SER A 48 5.72 15.62 -12.99
N PHE A 49 4.64 15.95 -13.68
CA PHE A 49 4.33 15.48 -15.02
C PHE A 49 4.67 16.57 -16.01
N THR A 50 5.88 16.62 -16.58
CA THR A 50 6.07 17.44 -17.80
C THR A 50 5.30 16.73 -18.91
N PRO A 51 4.03 17.07 -19.19
CA PRO A 51 3.17 16.19 -19.95
C PRO A 51 3.53 16.39 -21.42
N VAL A 52 4.09 15.35 -22.04
CA VAL A 52 4.60 15.36 -23.40
C VAL A 52 3.49 15.03 -24.39
N THR A 53 2.45 14.33 -23.93
CA THR A 53 1.35 13.84 -24.75
C THR A 53 0.01 14.41 -24.33
N VAL A 54 -0.93 14.49 -25.28
CA VAL A 54 -2.33 14.90 -25.05
C VAL A 54 -2.98 14.06 -23.94
N ARG A 55 -2.64 12.77 -23.87
CA ARG A 55 -3.13 11.83 -22.86
C ARG A 55 -2.71 12.24 -21.46
N GLU A 56 -1.43 12.54 -21.27
CA GLU A 56 -0.90 12.97 -19.98
C GLU A 56 -1.56 14.27 -19.55
N ARG A 57 -1.76 15.19 -20.50
CA ARG A 57 -2.52 16.43 -20.27
C ARG A 57 -3.97 16.16 -19.85
N CYS A 58 -4.66 15.19 -20.46
CA CYS A 58 -6.00 14.77 -20.04
C CYS A 58 -6.01 14.17 -18.62
N ALA A 59 -4.99 13.40 -18.23
CA ALA A 59 -4.87 12.83 -16.89
C ALA A 59 -4.68 13.94 -15.86
N VAL A 60 -3.77 14.88 -16.12
CA VAL A 60 -3.55 16.02 -15.24
C VAL A 60 -4.82 16.87 -15.14
N ALA A 61 -5.48 17.17 -16.26
CA ALA A 61 -6.73 17.91 -16.25
C ALA A 61 -7.82 17.21 -15.42
N MET A 62 -7.91 15.88 -15.45
CA MET A 62 -8.83 15.12 -14.60
C MET A 62 -8.52 15.28 -13.12
N VAL A 63 -7.25 15.20 -12.73
CA VAL A 63 -6.82 15.37 -11.33
C VAL A 63 -7.00 16.81 -10.85
N SER A 64 -6.73 17.81 -11.71
CA SER A 64 -7.00 19.22 -11.39
C SER A 64 -8.48 19.46 -11.13
N ARG A 65 -9.36 18.93 -11.99
CA ARG A 65 -10.82 19.04 -11.80
C ARG A 65 -11.29 18.31 -10.54
N TYR A 66 -10.66 17.19 -10.19
CA TYR A 66 -10.92 16.50 -8.92
C TYR A 66 -10.58 17.42 -7.73
N ALA A 67 -9.38 18.01 -7.72
CA ALA A 67 -8.94 18.90 -6.64
C ALA A 67 -9.83 20.16 -6.52
N GLU A 68 -10.31 20.69 -7.65
CA GLU A 68 -11.29 21.79 -7.66
C GLU A 68 -12.67 21.38 -7.12
N THR A 69 -13.05 20.12 -7.33
CA THR A 69 -14.35 19.59 -6.85
C THR A 69 -14.34 19.34 -5.35
N TYR A 70 -13.18 18.93 -4.81
CA TYR A 70 -13.01 18.60 -3.40
C TYR A 70 -11.90 19.47 -2.75
N PRO A 71 -12.07 20.81 -2.71
CA PRO A 71 -11.01 21.71 -2.25
C PRO A 71 -10.72 21.60 -0.75
N HIS A 72 -11.65 21.02 0.01
CA HIS A 72 -11.58 20.89 1.48
C HIS A 72 -11.15 19.49 1.95
N ASP A 73 -10.65 18.63 1.07
CA ASP A 73 -10.26 17.25 1.45
C ASP A 73 -9.26 17.22 2.59
N LEU A 74 -8.21 18.02 2.50
CA LEU A 74 -7.17 18.10 3.53
C LEU A 74 -7.61 18.87 4.78
N GLU A 75 -8.73 19.58 4.71
CA GLU A 75 -9.36 20.21 5.88
C GLU A 75 -10.26 19.21 6.61
N GLN A 76 -11.00 18.37 5.87
CA GLN A 76 -11.91 17.35 6.39
C GLN A 76 -11.19 16.09 6.88
N TYR A 77 -10.14 15.67 6.19
CA TYR A 77 -9.42 14.43 6.46
C TYR A 77 -7.98 14.71 6.87
N ALA A 78 -7.47 13.93 7.81
CA ALA A 78 -6.04 13.82 8.08
C ALA A 78 -5.51 12.60 7.34
N VAL A 79 -4.40 12.77 6.63
CA VAL A 79 -3.77 11.69 5.86
C VAL A 79 -2.81 10.96 6.78
N GLU A 80 -3.03 9.67 6.97
CA GLU A 80 -2.14 8.81 7.75
C GLU A 80 -1.04 8.23 6.87
N ALA A 81 -1.42 7.70 5.70
CA ALA A 81 -0.50 7.17 4.71
C ALA A 81 -1.12 7.20 3.31
N ILE A 82 -0.29 7.40 2.27
CA ILE A 82 -0.67 7.32 0.86
C ILE A 82 0.17 6.23 0.21
N GLU A 83 -0.42 5.50 -0.74
CA GLU A 83 0.26 4.41 -1.45
C GLU A 83 0.88 3.37 -0.49
N ALA A 84 0.18 3.11 0.62
CA ALA A 84 0.71 2.35 1.74
C ALA A 84 0.81 0.87 1.39
N GLN A 85 2.02 0.32 1.52
CA GLN A 85 2.27 -1.10 1.30
C GLN A 85 1.94 -1.91 2.55
N PHE A 86 1.41 -3.10 2.34
CA PHE A 86 1.20 -4.08 3.41
C PHE A 86 1.72 -5.45 3.00
N ASP A 87 2.19 -6.21 3.98
CA ASP A 87 2.73 -7.55 3.82
C ASP A 87 2.21 -8.40 4.99
N THR A 88 1.29 -9.32 4.69
CA THR A 88 0.76 -10.27 5.66
C THR A 88 1.33 -11.66 5.37
N GLU A 89 1.13 -12.61 6.28
CA GLU A 89 1.55 -14.00 6.05
C GLU A 89 0.93 -14.62 4.79
N ARG A 90 -0.26 -14.16 4.37
CA ARG A 90 -1.04 -14.77 3.28
C ARG A 90 -1.02 -13.97 1.98
N TYR A 91 -1.00 -12.65 2.08
CA TYR A 91 -1.09 -11.77 0.91
C TYR A 91 -0.42 -10.41 1.18
N LYS A 92 -0.01 -9.75 0.10
CA LYS A 92 0.67 -8.46 0.11
C LYS A 92 0.07 -7.56 -0.95
N GLY A 93 0.17 -6.26 -0.76
CA GLY A 93 -0.43 -5.30 -1.67
C GLY A 93 -0.10 -3.88 -1.31
N GLN A 94 -0.85 -2.98 -1.95
CA GLN A 94 -0.73 -1.54 -1.78
C GLN A 94 -2.14 -0.97 -1.82
N VAL A 95 -2.44 -0.08 -0.87
CA VAL A 95 -3.70 0.68 -0.82
C VAL A 95 -3.46 2.10 -1.31
N ASP A 96 -4.45 2.73 -1.95
CA ASP A 96 -4.30 4.11 -2.43
C ASP A 96 -4.05 5.07 -1.26
N GLY A 97 -4.75 4.90 -0.14
CA GLY A 97 -4.45 5.64 1.09
C GLY A 97 -5.17 5.17 2.34
N ILE A 98 -4.75 5.73 3.47
CA ILE A 98 -5.35 5.59 4.78
C ILE A 98 -5.53 7.00 5.35
N ILE A 99 -6.76 7.32 5.72
CA ILE A 99 -7.16 8.64 6.18
C ILE A 99 -7.94 8.56 7.49
N ILE A 100 -8.02 9.68 8.20
CA ILE A 100 -8.80 9.86 9.41
C ILE A 100 -9.78 11.01 9.17
N ASP A 101 -11.08 10.76 9.32
CA ASP A 101 -12.08 11.82 9.35
C ASP A 101 -11.86 12.68 10.60
N LYS A 102 -11.53 13.96 10.41
CA LYS A 102 -11.20 14.87 11.53
C LYS A 102 -12.41 15.20 12.40
N ALA A 103 -13.63 15.09 11.88
CA ALA A 103 -14.85 15.37 12.62
C ALA A 103 -15.23 14.19 13.54
N THR A 104 -15.06 12.95 13.08
CA THR A 104 -15.46 11.75 13.82
C THR A 104 -14.30 11.03 14.51
N GLY A 105 -13.07 11.28 14.06
CA GLY A 105 -11.87 10.52 14.46
C GLY A 105 -11.80 9.12 13.84
N GLU A 106 -12.70 8.78 12.91
CA GLU A 106 -12.75 7.46 12.31
C GLU A 106 -11.66 7.28 11.25
N ARG A 107 -10.93 6.17 11.36
CA ARG A 107 -9.90 5.77 10.40
C ARG A 107 -10.53 4.97 9.26
N MET A 108 -10.21 5.33 8.02
CA MET A 108 -10.82 4.79 6.81
C MET A 108 -9.78 4.46 5.76
N LEU A 109 -10.09 3.48 4.92
CA LEU A 109 -9.38 3.24 3.67
C LEU A 109 -9.81 4.32 2.65
N LEU A 110 -8.87 4.90 1.93
CA LEU A 110 -9.14 5.73 0.75
C LEU A 110 -8.91 4.85 -0.48
N GLU A 111 -9.88 4.82 -1.40
CA GLU A 111 -9.79 4.07 -2.66
C GLU A 111 -10.27 4.94 -3.83
N HIS A 112 -9.43 5.07 -4.84
CA HIS A 112 -9.74 5.75 -6.09
C HIS A 112 -10.13 4.73 -7.16
N LYS A 113 -11.24 4.96 -7.86
CA LYS A 113 -11.60 4.15 -9.04
C LYS A 113 -11.89 5.06 -10.22
N THR A 114 -11.48 4.63 -11.41
CA THR A 114 -11.93 5.26 -12.65
C THR A 114 -13.06 4.44 -13.28
N ALA A 115 -14.14 5.09 -13.70
CA ALA A 115 -15.30 4.44 -14.29
C ALA A 115 -15.75 5.15 -15.57
N LEU A 116 -16.46 4.46 -16.46
CA LEU A 116 -17.02 5.09 -17.67
C LEU A 116 -18.38 5.76 -17.40
N VAL A 117 -19.11 5.29 -16.38
CA VAL A 117 -20.48 5.73 -16.05
C VAL A 117 -20.60 5.88 -14.53
N ILE A 118 -21.05 7.06 -14.07
CA ILE A 118 -21.25 7.33 -12.63
C ILE A 118 -22.59 8.01 -12.26
N ASN A 119 -23.44 8.40 -13.23
CA ASN A 119 -24.60 9.28 -12.98
C ASN A 119 -25.97 8.65 -13.27
N ASP A 120 -26.05 7.33 -13.47
CA ASP A 120 -27.30 6.64 -13.83
C ASP A 120 -27.66 5.58 -12.78
N GLU A 121 -28.85 4.97 -12.85
CA GLU A 121 -29.25 3.83 -11.99
C GLU A 121 -28.22 2.67 -12.02
N ALA A 122 -27.50 2.53 -13.14
CA ALA A 122 -26.38 1.62 -13.29
C ALA A 122 -25.25 1.86 -12.26
N PHE A 123 -25.07 3.10 -11.80
CA PHE A 123 -24.08 3.44 -10.79
C PHE A 123 -24.48 2.97 -9.38
N ALA A 124 -25.77 2.97 -9.03
CA ALA A 124 -26.22 2.39 -7.76
C ALA A 124 -25.89 0.89 -7.71
N THR A 125 -26.15 0.16 -8.80
CA THR A 125 -25.75 -1.24 -8.93
C THR A 125 -24.23 -1.43 -8.90
N TYR A 126 -23.48 -0.48 -9.47
CA TYR A 126 -22.01 -0.51 -9.43
C TYR A 126 -21.48 -0.31 -8.01
N ARG A 127 -22.03 0.65 -7.26
CA ARG A 127 -21.69 0.90 -5.86
C ARG A 127 -21.95 -0.33 -4.99
N ASP A 128 -23.09 -1.00 -5.17
CA ASP A 128 -23.43 -2.19 -4.39
C ASP A 128 -22.44 -3.34 -4.67
N LYS A 129 -21.93 -3.44 -5.91
CA LYS A 129 -20.86 -4.40 -6.25
C LYS A 129 -19.53 -4.07 -5.58
N LEU A 130 -19.19 -2.79 -5.41
CA LEU A 130 -17.97 -2.39 -4.72
C LEU A 130 -17.99 -2.81 -3.24
N ALA A 131 -19.16 -2.83 -2.58
CA ALA A 131 -19.30 -3.34 -1.22
C ALA A 131 -18.96 -4.85 -1.12
N MET A 132 -19.10 -5.58 -2.21
CA MET A 132 -18.81 -7.02 -2.33
C MET A 132 -17.42 -7.29 -2.92
N ASP A 133 -16.62 -6.24 -3.16
CA ASP A 133 -15.30 -6.40 -3.76
C ASP A 133 -14.33 -7.07 -2.77
N LEU A 134 -13.93 -8.30 -3.10
CA LEU A 134 -12.99 -9.09 -2.30
C LEU A 134 -11.67 -8.33 -2.08
N GLN A 135 -11.17 -7.59 -3.07
CA GLN A 135 -9.93 -6.83 -2.96
C GLN A 135 -9.99 -5.84 -1.80
N ILE A 136 -11.09 -5.10 -1.73
CA ILE A 136 -11.25 -4.00 -0.78
C ILE A 136 -11.46 -4.52 0.64
N ARG A 137 -12.21 -5.60 0.80
CA ARG A 137 -12.36 -6.28 2.09
C ARG A 137 -11.02 -6.81 2.61
N LEU A 138 -10.18 -7.36 1.73
CA LEU A 138 -8.82 -7.81 2.10
C LEU A 138 -7.88 -6.65 2.46
N TYR A 139 -8.00 -5.51 1.78
CA TYR A 139 -7.26 -4.29 2.13
C TYR A 139 -7.69 -3.77 3.50
N CYS A 140 -9.00 -3.68 3.76
CA CYS A 140 -9.55 -3.31 5.05
C CYS A 140 -9.04 -4.22 6.19
N HIS A 141 -9.03 -5.54 5.97
CA HIS A 141 -8.42 -6.48 6.91
C HIS A 141 -6.94 -6.20 7.14
N ALA A 142 -6.16 -6.05 6.06
CA ALA A 142 -4.71 -5.87 6.15
C ALA A 142 -4.31 -4.60 6.89
N VAL A 143 -5.03 -3.50 6.69
CA VAL A 143 -4.72 -2.22 7.33
C VAL A 143 -5.51 -1.98 8.61
N GLY A 144 -6.46 -2.86 8.97
CA GLY A 144 -7.23 -2.78 10.20
C GLY A 144 -8.30 -1.67 10.23
N VAL A 145 -9.05 -1.49 9.13
CA VAL A 145 -10.16 -0.52 9.03
C VAL A 145 -11.44 -1.20 8.60
N LYS A 146 -12.59 -0.56 8.85
CA LYS A 146 -13.92 -1.07 8.47
C LYS A 146 -14.71 -0.10 7.60
N LYS A 147 -14.15 1.07 7.31
CA LYS A 147 -14.78 2.09 6.46
C LYS A 147 -13.91 2.34 5.26
N VAL A 148 -14.55 2.56 4.13
CA VAL A 148 -13.88 2.89 2.87
C VAL A 148 -14.50 4.14 2.30
N LEU A 149 -13.69 5.19 2.14
CA LEU A 149 -14.02 6.35 1.34
C LEU A 149 -13.67 6.03 -0.11
N TYR A 150 -14.69 5.88 -0.94
CA TYR A 150 -14.52 5.73 -2.38
C TYR A 150 -14.63 7.06 -3.08
N ASP A 151 -13.67 7.29 -3.95
CA ASP A 151 -13.69 8.35 -4.94
C ASP A 151 -13.74 7.72 -6.33
N VAL A 152 -14.88 7.87 -6.99
CA VAL A 152 -15.08 7.32 -8.34
C VAL A 152 -15.08 8.45 -9.36
N LEU A 153 -14.07 8.43 -10.22
CA LEU A 153 -13.81 9.44 -11.23
C LEU A 153 -14.32 8.95 -12.60
N LYS A 154 -15.29 9.66 -13.19
CA LYS A 154 -15.78 9.35 -14.53
C LYS A 154 -14.78 9.77 -15.59
N LYS A 155 -14.27 8.80 -16.33
CA LYS A 155 -13.46 9.00 -17.51
C LYS A 155 -14.34 9.32 -18.73
N PRO A 156 -14.24 10.52 -19.33
CA PRO A 156 -14.98 10.84 -20.55
C PRO A 156 -14.52 9.96 -21.71
N TYR A 157 -15.46 9.24 -22.31
CA TYR A 157 -15.18 8.44 -23.51
C TYR A 157 -15.41 9.29 -24.78
N ILE A 158 -14.52 10.28 -24.98
CA ILE A 158 -14.58 11.19 -26.13
C ILE A 158 -13.36 11.02 -27.04
N ARG A 159 -13.57 11.20 -28.34
CA ARG A 159 -12.51 11.26 -29.34
C ARG A 159 -12.22 12.71 -29.73
N ARG A 160 -10.98 13.00 -30.12
CA ARG A 160 -10.59 14.30 -30.67
C ARG A 160 -11.32 14.52 -32.01
N ARG A 161 -11.84 15.74 -32.22
CA ARG A 161 -12.50 16.10 -33.48
C ARG A 161 -11.46 16.50 -34.54
N LYS A 162 -11.82 16.40 -35.82
CA LYS A 162 -10.88 16.63 -36.95
C LYS A 162 -10.23 18.02 -36.96
N ALA A 163 -10.93 19.05 -36.50
CA ALA A 163 -10.46 20.44 -36.50
C ALA A 163 -10.14 20.98 -35.08
N GLU A 164 -10.20 20.12 -34.07
CA GLU A 164 -9.97 20.51 -32.66
C GLU A 164 -8.46 20.46 -32.37
N THR A 165 -7.95 21.51 -31.73
CA THR A 165 -6.58 21.56 -31.20
C THR A 165 -6.43 20.65 -29.98
N ASP A 166 -5.19 20.35 -29.58
CA ASP A 166 -4.97 19.55 -28.37
C ASP A 166 -5.49 20.24 -27.10
N ASP A 167 -5.38 21.57 -27.03
CA ASP A 167 -5.85 22.37 -25.89
C ASP A 167 -7.37 22.34 -25.79
N GLU A 168 -8.09 22.53 -26.90
CA GLU A 168 -9.55 22.43 -26.94
C GLU A 168 -10.03 21.02 -26.58
N PHE A 169 -9.32 19.98 -27.05
CA PHE A 169 -9.66 18.60 -26.71
C PHE A 169 -9.46 18.32 -25.22
N VAL A 170 -8.32 18.72 -24.65
CA VAL A 170 -8.03 18.55 -23.21
C VAL A 170 -9.04 19.31 -22.36
N GLN A 171 -9.42 20.53 -22.75
CA GLN A 171 -10.44 21.29 -22.04
C GLN A 171 -11.79 20.59 -22.08
N ARG A 172 -12.24 20.16 -23.27
CA ARG A 172 -13.51 19.42 -23.41
C ARG A 172 -13.49 18.07 -22.67
N TYR A 173 -12.31 17.45 -22.57
CA TYR A 173 -12.11 16.28 -21.73
C TYR A 173 -12.31 16.62 -20.26
N ALA A 174 -11.65 17.67 -19.76
CA ALA A 174 -11.80 18.15 -18.38
C ALA A 174 -13.27 18.47 -18.04
N ASP A 175 -14.00 19.09 -18.96
CA ASP A 175 -15.41 19.44 -18.79
C ASP A 175 -16.33 18.22 -18.67
N GLY A 176 -15.94 17.09 -19.29
CA GLY A 176 -16.67 15.83 -19.20
C GLY A 176 -16.39 15.03 -17.94
N CYS A 177 -15.32 15.35 -17.21
CA CYS A 177 -14.96 14.68 -15.97
C CYS A 177 -16.00 14.98 -14.90
N THR A 178 -16.50 13.94 -14.26
CA THR A 178 -17.42 14.05 -13.11
C THR A 178 -16.93 13.12 -12.02
N PHE A 179 -17.25 13.44 -10.78
CA PHE A 179 -16.74 12.75 -9.61
C PHE A 179 -17.90 12.43 -8.67
N THR A 180 -17.82 11.28 -8.03
CA THR A 180 -18.77 10.90 -6.98
C THR A 180 -18.00 10.26 -5.85
N ARG A 181 -18.39 10.63 -4.65
CA ARG A 181 -17.80 10.16 -3.40
C ARG A 181 -18.86 9.53 -2.53
N PHE A 182 -18.52 8.41 -1.90
CA PHE A 182 -19.38 7.75 -0.93
C PHE A 182 -18.55 6.92 0.04
N VAL A 183 -19.13 6.66 1.21
CA VAL A 183 -18.53 5.79 2.22
C VAL A 183 -19.23 4.44 2.21
N ILE A 184 -18.47 3.36 2.33
CA ILE A 184 -18.98 2.02 2.62
C ILE A 184 -18.52 1.63 4.02
N ASP A 185 -19.48 1.20 4.84
CA ASP A 185 -19.23 0.57 6.14
C ASP A 185 -19.25 -0.95 5.97
N LEU A 186 -18.15 -1.61 6.32
CA LEU A 186 -18.01 -3.06 6.32
C LEU A 186 -18.23 -3.61 7.73
N THR A 187 -18.98 -4.69 7.82
CA THR A 187 -19.15 -5.41 9.08
C THR A 187 -17.94 -6.30 9.37
N ALA A 188 -17.86 -6.81 10.60
CA ALA A 188 -16.86 -7.84 10.93
C ALA A 188 -17.08 -9.11 10.11
N ASP A 189 -18.34 -9.45 9.82
CA ASP A 189 -18.72 -10.63 9.05
C ASP A 189 -18.32 -10.47 7.58
N ASP A 190 -18.48 -9.27 6.99
CA ASP A 190 -18.00 -8.99 5.62
C ASP A 190 -16.50 -9.27 5.45
N ILE A 191 -15.70 -8.90 6.45
CA ILE A 191 -14.26 -9.13 6.48
C ILE A 191 -13.95 -10.62 6.69
N ALA A 192 -14.68 -11.28 7.59
CA ALA A 192 -14.50 -12.71 7.85
C ALA A 192 -14.83 -13.57 6.62
N ASP A 193 -15.91 -13.23 5.90
CA ASP A 193 -16.32 -13.90 4.67
C ASP A 193 -15.25 -13.72 3.58
N ALA A 194 -14.72 -12.51 3.41
CA ALA A 194 -13.63 -12.25 2.47
C ALA A 194 -12.35 -13.05 2.79
N MET A 195 -12.02 -13.17 4.07
CA MET A 195 -10.89 -13.99 4.52
C MET A 195 -11.13 -15.48 4.23
N ALA A 196 -12.34 -15.98 4.46
CA ALA A 196 -12.70 -17.37 4.13
C ALA A 196 -12.60 -17.65 2.61
N ASP A 197 -13.07 -16.72 1.78
CA ASP A 197 -12.94 -16.80 0.33
C ASP A 197 -11.47 -16.80 -0.13
N ALA A 198 -10.66 -15.88 0.42
CA ALA A 198 -9.23 -15.83 0.12
C ALA A 198 -8.50 -17.12 0.55
N ASP A 199 -8.87 -17.68 1.70
CA ASP A 199 -8.31 -18.93 2.21
C ASP A 199 -8.66 -20.14 1.34
N ALA A 200 -9.89 -20.18 0.83
CA ALA A 200 -10.33 -21.20 -0.11
C ALA A 200 -9.51 -21.12 -1.41
N VAL A 201 -9.28 -19.92 -1.94
CA VAL A 201 -8.43 -19.69 -3.11
C VAL A 201 -6.99 -20.11 -2.82
N TYR A 202 -6.42 -19.70 -1.70
CA TYR A 202 -5.06 -20.04 -1.30
C TYR A 202 -4.87 -21.56 -1.20
N THR A 203 -5.77 -22.25 -0.49
CA THR A 203 -5.75 -23.71 -0.33
C THR A 203 -5.88 -24.43 -1.68
N ALA A 204 -6.69 -23.91 -2.60
CA ALA A 204 -6.80 -24.45 -3.94
C ALA A 204 -5.47 -24.31 -4.70
N VAL A 205 -4.85 -23.14 -4.69
CA VAL A 205 -3.57 -22.86 -5.36
C VAL A 205 -2.43 -23.70 -4.79
N GLU A 206 -2.33 -23.85 -3.46
CA GLU A 206 -1.32 -24.72 -2.84
C GLU A 206 -1.49 -26.18 -3.22
N ALA A 207 -2.73 -26.65 -3.36
CA ALA A 207 -3.05 -27.98 -3.85
C ALA A 207 -2.88 -28.14 -5.37
N GLY A 208 -2.39 -27.12 -6.10
CA GLY A 208 -2.26 -27.14 -7.55
C GLY A 208 -3.60 -27.14 -8.30
N ARG A 209 -4.69 -26.71 -7.65
CA ARG A 209 -6.02 -26.61 -8.24
C ARG A 209 -6.27 -25.19 -8.72
N PHE A 210 -6.37 -25.02 -10.03
CA PHE A 210 -6.65 -23.73 -10.67
C PHE A 210 -8.05 -23.76 -11.25
N CYS A 211 -9.02 -23.15 -10.57
CA CYS A 211 -10.39 -23.09 -11.06
C CYS A 211 -10.48 -22.13 -12.26
N LYS A 212 -11.20 -22.55 -13.32
CA LYS A 212 -11.47 -21.69 -14.47
C LYS A 212 -12.54 -20.67 -14.07
N SER A 213 -12.18 -19.39 -14.01
CA SER A 213 -13.17 -18.31 -13.91
C SER A 213 -13.73 -17.98 -15.30
N ARG A 214 -15.06 -17.92 -15.41
CA ARG A 214 -15.75 -17.51 -16.66
C ARG A 214 -16.01 -16.01 -16.72
N ASN A 215 -15.65 -15.24 -15.69
CA ASN A 215 -16.03 -13.82 -15.59
C ASN A 215 -15.52 -13.00 -16.77
N ASN A 216 -14.24 -13.14 -17.15
CA ASN A 216 -13.71 -12.41 -18.32
C ASN A 216 -14.41 -12.82 -19.63
N CYS A 217 -14.73 -14.10 -19.79
CA CYS A 217 -15.45 -14.60 -20.97
C CYS A 217 -16.86 -14.03 -21.06
N ASN A 218 -17.55 -13.94 -19.93
CA ASN A 218 -18.92 -13.42 -19.87
C ASN A 218 -18.99 -11.92 -20.11
N MET A 219 -17.91 -11.18 -19.81
CA MET A 219 -17.81 -9.74 -20.06
C MET A 219 -17.36 -9.40 -21.50
N GLY A 220 -17.18 -10.39 -22.37
CA GLY A 220 -16.78 -10.17 -23.76
C GLY A 220 -15.32 -9.73 -23.93
N PHE A 221 -14.51 -9.80 -22.88
CA PHE A 221 -13.08 -9.50 -22.97
C PHE A 221 -12.33 -10.70 -23.55
N LYS A 222 -11.37 -10.41 -24.45
CA LYS A 222 -10.47 -11.45 -25.00
C LYS A 222 -9.51 -11.90 -23.89
N CYS A 223 -9.70 -13.12 -23.41
CA CYS A 223 -8.77 -13.76 -22.49
C CYS A 223 -7.62 -14.39 -23.29
N ASP A 224 -6.37 -14.08 -22.94
CA ASP A 224 -5.20 -14.66 -23.61
C ASP A 224 -5.18 -16.19 -23.51
N TYR A 225 -5.72 -16.73 -22.43
CA TYR A 225 -5.84 -18.17 -22.16
C TYR A 225 -7.14 -18.79 -22.67
N PHE A 226 -7.94 -18.08 -23.48
CA PHE A 226 -9.21 -18.60 -24.00
C PHE A 226 -9.01 -19.87 -24.82
N ASP A 227 -7.96 -19.93 -25.65
CA ASP A 227 -7.68 -21.11 -26.47
C ASP A 227 -7.31 -22.34 -25.62
N LEU A 228 -6.63 -22.16 -24.48
CA LEU A 228 -6.45 -23.24 -23.49
C LEU A 228 -7.79 -23.73 -22.96
N CYS A 229 -8.65 -22.78 -22.58
CA CYS A 229 -9.94 -23.11 -21.98
C CYS A 229 -10.87 -23.82 -22.95
N ALA A 230 -10.82 -23.43 -24.23
CA ALA A 230 -11.58 -24.01 -25.33
C ALA A 230 -10.99 -25.33 -25.87
N GLY A 231 -9.85 -25.80 -25.34
CA GLY A 231 -9.17 -27.02 -25.81
C GLY A 231 -8.57 -26.89 -27.21
N LYS A 232 -8.40 -25.66 -27.70
CA LYS A 232 -7.77 -25.36 -28.99
C LYS A 232 -6.25 -25.36 -28.90
N LYS A 233 -5.73 -25.13 -27.69
CA LYS A 233 -4.31 -25.13 -27.33
C LYS A 233 -4.10 -25.89 -26.03
N THR A 234 -2.90 -26.40 -25.85
CA THR A 234 -2.33 -26.96 -24.63
C THR A 234 -1.46 -25.92 -23.93
N ILE A 235 -1.12 -26.14 -22.66
CA ILE A 235 -0.24 -25.22 -21.92
C ILE A 235 1.13 -25.06 -22.61
N ASP A 236 1.57 -26.09 -23.33
CA ASP A 236 2.84 -26.09 -24.08
C ASP A 236 2.80 -25.19 -25.33
N ASP A 237 1.60 -24.95 -25.89
CA ASP A 237 1.40 -24.01 -27.01
C ASP A 237 1.53 -22.55 -26.57
N TYR A 238 1.43 -22.30 -25.26
CA TYR A 238 1.80 -21.04 -24.65
C TYR A 238 3.27 -21.17 -24.32
N THR A 239 4.12 -20.79 -25.26
CA THR A 239 5.49 -20.53 -24.88
C THR A 239 5.43 -19.42 -23.83
N LEU A 240 5.89 -19.70 -22.61
CA LEU A 240 6.23 -18.71 -21.58
C LEU A 240 7.40 -17.79 -22.05
N LYS A 241 7.47 -17.53 -23.37
CA LYS A 241 8.41 -16.68 -24.11
C LYS A 241 7.82 -15.29 -24.37
N ASP A 242 6.73 -14.92 -23.73
CA ASP A 242 6.60 -13.52 -23.33
C ASP A 242 7.72 -13.32 -22.30
N ALA A 243 8.70 -12.47 -22.63
CA ALA A 243 9.99 -12.29 -21.95
C ALA A 243 9.92 -12.08 -20.42
N ASN A 244 8.72 -11.88 -19.88
CA ASN A 244 8.44 -11.74 -18.46
C ASN A 244 8.47 -13.05 -17.66
N CYS A 245 8.44 -14.26 -18.24
CA CYS A 245 8.42 -15.48 -17.41
C CYS A 245 9.81 -16.02 -17.02
N MET A 246 10.82 -15.89 -17.88
CA MET A 246 12.21 -16.17 -17.44
C MET A 246 12.71 -15.05 -16.51
N GLU A 247 12.28 -13.81 -16.73
CA GLU A 247 12.43 -12.76 -15.73
C GLU A 247 11.62 -13.05 -14.48
N PHE A 248 10.44 -13.68 -14.55
CA PHE A 248 9.68 -14.07 -13.36
C PHE A 248 10.37 -15.18 -12.58
N GLU A 249 10.93 -16.21 -13.21
CA GLU A 249 11.70 -17.24 -12.50
C GLU A 249 12.98 -16.66 -11.88
N LYS A 250 13.71 -15.84 -12.63
CA LYS A 250 14.89 -15.13 -12.12
C LYS A 250 14.53 -14.14 -11.01
N TRP A 251 13.46 -13.36 -11.17
CA TRP A 251 12.90 -12.46 -10.17
C TRP A 251 12.34 -13.22 -8.97
N TYR A 252 11.77 -14.41 -9.16
CA TYR A 252 11.26 -15.26 -8.09
C TYR A 252 12.41 -15.84 -7.29
N GLU A 253 13.49 -16.29 -7.95
CA GLU A 253 14.72 -16.70 -7.29
C GLU A 253 15.41 -15.54 -6.59
N GLU A 254 15.54 -14.38 -7.24
CA GLU A 254 16.12 -13.17 -6.66
C GLU A 254 15.28 -12.62 -5.50
N SER A 255 13.95 -12.66 -5.61
CA SER A 255 13.01 -12.23 -4.56
C SER A 255 12.97 -13.22 -3.41
N SER A 256 13.04 -14.53 -3.68
CA SER A 256 13.17 -15.57 -2.66
C SER A 256 14.51 -15.46 -1.93
N GLN A 257 15.61 -15.18 -2.64
CA GLN A 257 16.91 -14.90 -2.05
C GLN A 257 16.89 -13.58 -1.27
N ALA A 258 16.25 -12.53 -1.77
CA ALA A 258 16.08 -11.26 -1.08
C ALA A 258 15.22 -11.41 0.18
N GLN A 259 14.16 -12.22 0.14
CA GLN A 259 13.34 -12.58 1.30
C GLN A 259 14.16 -13.35 2.34
N ARG A 260 14.97 -14.33 1.92
CA ARG A 260 15.89 -15.04 2.83
C ARG A 260 16.91 -14.09 3.46
N ARG A 261 17.44 -13.13 2.68
CA ARG A 261 18.36 -12.10 3.19
C ARG A 261 17.66 -11.16 4.17
N ARG A 262 16.45 -10.68 3.86
CA ARG A 262 15.64 -9.82 4.76
C ARG A 262 15.31 -10.54 6.06
N LYS A 263 14.87 -11.79 6.01
CA LYS A 263 14.62 -12.62 7.19
C LYS A 263 15.89 -12.75 8.03
N LYS A 264 17.03 -13.04 7.41
CA LYS A 264 18.32 -13.12 8.10
C LYS A 264 18.76 -11.77 8.70
N ILE A 265 18.50 -10.66 8.02
CA ILE A 265 18.73 -9.30 8.55
C ILE A 265 17.85 -9.03 9.76
N ALA A 266 16.56 -9.37 9.70
CA ALA A 266 15.63 -9.22 10.82
C ALA A 266 16.06 -10.06 12.02
N GLU A 267 16.41 -11.35 11.81
CA GLU A 267 16.97 -12.22 12.85
C GLU A 267 18.26 -11.63 13.46
N CYS A 268 19.13 -11.04 12.64
CA CYS A 268 20.32 -10.33 13.12
C CYS A 268 19.99 -9.05 13.90
N GLN A 269 18.95 -8.30 13.51
CA GLN A 269 18.50 -7.09 14.20
C GLN A 269 17.87 -7.42 15.56
N ASP A 270 17.09 -8.49 15.64
CA ASP A 270 16.53 -9.01 16.89
C ASP A 270 17.65 -9.44 17.83
N LYS A 271 18.63 -10.21 17.33
CA LYS A 271 19.78 -10.63 18.13
C LYS A 271 20.62 -9.44 18.59
N LEU A 272 20.81 -8.42 17.75
CA LEU A 272 21.52 -7.20 18.12
C LEU A 272 20.77 -6.42 19.22
N THR A 273 19.45 -6.38 19.15
CA THR A 273 18.60 -5.73 20.16
C THR A 273 18.69 -6.46 21.49
N GLU A 274 18.64 -7.79 21.48
CA GLU A 274 18.84 -8.64 22.67
C GLU A 274 20.22 -8.40 23.30
N LEU A 275 21.30 -8.41 22.50
CA LEU A 275 22.66 -8.15 22.97
C LEU A 275 22.82 -6.75 23.57
N ARG A 276 22.19 -5.73 22.95
CA ARG A 276 22.19 -4.36 23.49
C ARG A 276 21.43 -4.25 24.82
N SER A 277 20.38 -5.05 25.00
CA SER A 277 19.70 -5.15 26.30
C SER A 277 20.63 -5.76 27.35
N GLN A 278 21.27 -6.89 27.03
CA GLN A 278 22.22 -7.56 27.92
C GLN A 278 23.40 -6.65 28.29
N GLU A 279 23.93 -5.88 27.33
CA GLU A 279 25.00 -4.91 27.59
C GLU A 279 24.54 -3.80 28.56
N ARG A 280 23.32 -3.31 28.40
CA ARG A 280 22.72 -2.31 29.30
C ARG A 280 22.60 -2.86 30.73
N ASP A 281 22.05 -4.06 30.86
CA ASP A 281 21.86 -4.71 32.17
C ASP A 281 23.21 -4.98 32.86
N ALA A 282 24.21 -5.44 32.11
CA ALA A 282 25.56 -5.66 32.62
C ALA A 282 26.24 -4.34 33.07
N ARG A 283 26.04 -3.24 32.33
CA ARG A 283 26.54 -1.91 32.73
C ARG A 283 25.86 -1.40 33.99
N GLU A 284 24.54 -1.58 34.11
CA GLU A 284 23.81 -1.21 35.33
C GLU A 284 24.28 -2.01 36.54
N GLN A 285 24.50 -3.32 36.39
CA GLN A 285 25.06 -4.15 37.45
C GLN A 285 26.45 -3.69 37.86
N TYR A 286 27.35 -3.44 36.90
CA TYR A 286 28.69 -2.94 37.16
C TYR A 286 28.67 -1.61 37.93
N MET A 287 27.78 -0.68 37.56
CA MET A 287 27.65 0.60 38.26
C MET A 287 27.16 0.42 39.70
N ARG A 288 26.23 -0.52 39.96
CA ARG A 288 25.79 -0.85 41.33
C ARG A 288 26.93 -1.46 42.16
N GLU A 289 27.68 -2.39 41.61
CA GLU A 289 28.84 -3.00 42.29
C GLU A 289 29.91 -1.95 42.62
N ARG A 290 30.19 -1.05 41.67
CA ARG A 290 31.13 0.07 41.88
C ARG A 290 30.67 1.01 42.99
N GLU A 291 29.38 1.33 43.05
CA GLU A 291 28.81 2.15 44.12
C GLU A 291 28.95 1.47 45.49
N LEU A 292 28.70 0.16 45.57
CA LEU A 292 28.90 -0.62 46.80
C LEU A 292 30.36 -0.62 47.26
N ILE A 293 31.32 -0.77 46.32
CA ILE A 293 32.75 -0.68 46.63
C ILE A 293 33.08 0.71 47.18
N THR A 294 32.64 1.78 46.52
CA THR A 294 32.88 3.15 47.00
C THR A 294 32.28 3.38 48.40
N ARG A 295 31.06 2.89 48.67
CA ARG A 295 30.45 2.99 50.01
C ARG A 295 31.24 2.20 51.07
N ARG A 296 31.72 1.01 50.73
CA ARG A 296 32.55 0.19 51.61
C ARG A 296 33.87 0.90 51.94
N ASP A 297 34.52 1.48 50.93
CA ASP A 297 35.80 2.16 51.12
C ASP A 297 35.64 3.43 52.00
N VAL A 298 34.52 4.15 51.87
CA VAL A 298 34.16 5.25 52.80
C VAL A 298 33.93 4.74 54.23
N LEU A 299 33.25 3.60 54.41
CA LEU A 299 33.04 3.02 55.74
C LEU A 299 34.35 2.56 56.39
N ILE A 300 35.28 1.98 55.62
CA ILE A 300 36.61 1.62 56.09
C ILE A 300 37.34 2.86 56.59
N PHE A 301 37.35 3.94 55.80
CA PHE A 301 37.96 5.21 56.20
C PHE A 301 37.35 5.78 57.49
N MET A 302 36.03 5.76 57.65
CA MET A 302 35.37 6.22 58.88
C MET A 302 35.71 5.38 60.11
N LEU A 303 35.92 4.06 59.95
CA LEU A 303 36.32 3.18 61.05
C LEU A 303 37.77 3.44 61.45
N GLU A 304 38.67 3.66 60.50
CA GLU A 304 40.05 4.04 60.77
C GLU A 304 40.14 5.37 61.54
N ASP A 305 39.33 6.37 61.17
CA ASP A 305 39.24 7.65 61.90
C ASP A 305 38.71 7.46 63.33
N LEU A 306 37.70 6.61 63.52
CA LEU A 306 37.15 6.28 64.84
C LEU A 306 38.18 5.60 65.75
N ASP A 307 38.93 4.63 65.22
CA ASP A 307 39.99 3.95 65.98
C ASP A 307 41.09 4.93 66.41
N ASN A 308 41.46 5.86 65.53
CA ASN A 308 42.42 6.94 65.87
C ASN A 308 41.87 7.83 66.99
N MET A 309 40.61 8.26 66.91
CA MET A 309 39.98 9.08 67.96
C MET A 309 39.92 8.36 69.30
N VAL A 310 39.60 7.05 69.31
CA VAL A 310 39.59 6.26 70.55
C VAL A 310 41.00 6.13 71.13
N GLY A 311 42.02 5.94 70.28
CA GLY A 311 43.42 5.92 70.69
C GLY A 311 43.86 7.23 71.35
N ASP A 312 43.49 8.37 70.76
CA ASP A 312 43.80 9.70 71.31
C ASP A 312 43.13 9.96 72.66
N VAL A 313 41.88 9.51 72.84
CA VAL A 313 41.18 9.63 74.13
C VAL A 313 41.84 8.76 75.20
N ALA A 314 42.20 7.51 74.87
CA ALA A 314 42.90 6.63 75.81
C ALA A 314 44.26 7.21 76.24
N ALA A 315 45.00 7.84 75.33
CA ALA A 315 46.27 8.49 75.63
C ALA A 315 46.16 9.76 76.49
N GLN A 316 44.96 10.35 76.63
CA GLN A 316 44.70 11.49 77.52
C GLN A 316 44.32 11.08 78.95
N GLU A 317 43.96 9.81 79.16
CA GLU A 317 43.57 9.29 80.48
C GLU A 317 44.72 8.64 81.27
N ASP A 318 45.86 8.37 80.61
CA ASP A 318 47.13 7.91 81.20
C ASP A 318 48.07 9.08 81.58
#